data_AF-A0A1Q8Z9Y9-F1
#
_entry.id   AF-A0A1Q8Z9Y9-F1
#
_cell.length_a   1.000
_cell.length_b   1.000
_cell.length_c   1.000
_cell.angle_alpha   90.00
_cell.angle_beta   90.00
_cell.angle_gamma   90.00
#
_symmetry.space_group_name_H-M   'P 1'
#
loop_
_entity.id
_entity.type
_entity.pdbx_description
1 polymer ?
#
loop_
_entity_poly.entity_id
_entity_poly.type
_entity_poly.pdbx_seq_one_letter_code
_entity_poly.pdbx_strand_id
1 'polypeptide(L)'
;MLALNLRSLFSPMIHFSITLLCPILIWILLVSFFLAVCLAVRDGITRLRQLHQVPCSHCAFYTGDYRLKCTVHPCKALSEEAIDCLDYEPVSSEQQVRSPIKAAPKKRLTLIREFIF
;
A
#
# COMPACT_ATOMS: atom_id res chain seq x y z
N MET A 1 -3.11 -6.49 -62.11
CA MET A 1 -4.09 -7.48 -61.63
C MET A 1 -3.55 -8.42 -60.55
N LEU A 2 -2.29 -8.90 -60.62
CA LEU A 2 -1.71 -9.77 -59.58
C LEU A 2 -1.67 -9.14 -58.16
N ALA A 3 -1.35 -7.84 -58.05
CA ALA A 3 -1.25 -7.12 -56.78
C ALA A 3 -2.61 -6.90 -56.07
N LEU A 4 -3.72 -6.86 -56.81
CA LEU A 4 -5.08 -6.75 -56.26
C LEU A 4 -5.55 -8.09 -55.65
N ASN A 5 -5.17 -9.21 -56.26
CA ASN A 5 -5.50 -10.56 -55.78
C ASN A 5 -4.82 -10.90 -54.45
N LEU A 6 -3.52 -10.58 -54.30
CA LEU A 6 -2.84 -10.76 -53.00
C LEU A 6 -3.53 -9.93 -51.90
N ARG A 7 -3.81 -8.64 -52.14
CA ARG A 7 -4.41 -7.76 -51.13
C ARG A 7 -5.80 -8.24 -50.68
N SER A 8 -6.59 -8.84 -51.58
CA SER A 8 -7.90 -9.41 -51.26
C SER A 8 -7.85 -10.72 -50.47
N LEU A 9 -6.79 -11.52 -50.62
CA LEU A 9 -6.60 -12.78 -49.87
C LEU A 9 -5.99 -12.54 -48.48
N PHE A 10 -5.12 -11.53 -48.33
CA PHE A 10 -4.49 -11.21 -47.04
C PHE A 10 -5.46 -10.53 -46.06
N SER A 11 -6.42 -9.74 -46.55
CA SER A 11 -7.38 -9.00 -45.73
C SER A 11 -8.21 -9.86 -44.75
N PRO A 12 -8.83 -11.00 -45.14
CA PRO A 12 -9.61 -11.82 -44.21
C PRO A 12 -8.75 -12.58 -43.19
N MET A 13 -7.55 -13.04 -43.59
CA MET A 13 -6.59 -13.72 -42.71
C MET A 13 -6.10 -12.79 -41.59
N ILE A 14 -5.83 -11.53 -41.94
CA ILE A 14 -5.42 -10.51 -40.98
C ILE A 14 -6.59 -10.12 -40.07
N HIS A 15 -7.80 -9.95 -40.62
CA HIS A 15 -8.98 -9.57 -39.83
C HIS A 15 -9.34 -10.62 -38.78
N PHE A 16 -9.28 -11.91 -39.12
CA PHE A 16 -9.51 -13.00 -38.18
C PHE A 16 -8.45 -13.04 -37.08
N SER A 17 -7.18 -12.88 -37.46
CA SER A 17 -6.05 -12.89 -36.51
C SER A 17 -6.12 -11.72 -35.53
N ILE A 18 -6.44 -10.51 -36.01
CA ILE A 18 -6.58 -9.32 -35.16
C ILE A 18 -7.78 -9.46 -34.22
N THR A 19 -8.91 -9.98 -34.71
CA THR A 19 -10.13 -10.14 -33.91
C THR A 19 -9.92 -11.08 -32.73
N LEU A 20 -9.07 -12.10 -32.87
CA LEU A 20 -8.75 -13.03 -31.78
C LEU A 20 -7.62 -12.53 -30.88
N LEU A 21 -6.53 -12.00 -31.45
CA LEU A 21 -5.34 -11.63 -30.68
C LEU A 21 -5.49 -10.30 -29.93
N CYS A 22 -6.18 -9.32 -30.52
CA CYS A 22 -6.34 -8.00 -29.92
C CYS A 22 -7.06 -8.04 -28.55
N PRO A 23 -8.24 -8.69 -28.40
CA PRO A 23 -8.88 -8.75 -27.10
C PRO A 23 -8.03 -9.51 -26.08
N ILE A 24 -7.36 -10.61 -26.47
CA ILE A 24 -6.52 -11.39 -25.55
C ILE A 24 -5.39 -10.53 -24.99
N LEU A 25 -4.70 -9.77 -25.84
CA LEU A 25 -3.62 -8.87 -25.39
C LEU A 25 -4.14 -7.78 -24.45
N ILE A 26 -5.29 -7.18 -24.77
CA ILE A 26 -5.92 -6.16 -23.91
C ILE A 26 -6.28 -6.75 -22.55
N TRP A 27 -6.88 -7.94 -22.53
CA TRP A 27 -7.24 -8.65 -21.29
C TRP A 27 -6.01 -9.00 -20.47
N ILE A 28 -4.93 -9.48 -21.08
CA ILE A 28 -3.67 -9.77 -20.38
C ILE A 28 -3.09 -8.50 -19.76
N LEU A 29 -3.04 -7.40 -20.51
CA LEU A 29 -2.54 -6.12 -20.00
C LEU A 29 -3.41 -5.61 -18.85
N LEU A 30 -4.73 -5.72 -18.98
CA LEU A 30 -5.67 -5.29 -17.95
C LEU A 30 -5.50 -6.15 -16.69
N VAL A 31 -5.55 -7.47 -16.79
CA VAL A 31 -5.35 -8.38 -15.65
C VAL A 31 -3.99 -8.16 -15.00
N SER A 32 -2.92 -8.01 -15.79
CA SER A 32 -1.57 -7.71 -15.29
C SER A 32 -1.54 -6.40 -14.51
N PHE A 33 -2.14 -5.33 -15.06
CA PHE A 33 -2.24 -4.04 -14.39
C PHE A 33 -3.02 -4.14 -13.07
N PHE A 34 -4.19 -4.79 -13.08
CA PHE A 34 -4.99 -4.99 -11.88
C PHE A 34 -4.25 -5.81 -10.83
N LEU A 35 -3.53 -6.87 -11.23
CA LEU A 35 -2.75 -7.69 -10.31
C LEU A 35 -1.59 -6.89 -9.71
N ALA A 36 -0.86 -6.12 -10.52
CA ALA A 36 0.23 -5.26 -10.06
C ALA A 36 -0.27 -4.23 -9.02
N VAL A 37 -1.40 -3.57 -9.30
CA VAL A 37 -2.02 -2.63 -8.36
C VAL A 37 -2.46 -3.35 -7.08
N CYS A 38 -3.10 -4.50 -7.19
CA CYS A 38 -3.53 -5.28 -6.01
C CYS A 38 -2.34 -5.72 -5.14
N LEU A 39 -1.23 -6.15 -5.75
CA LEU A 39 -0.01 -6.52 -5.04
C LEU A 39 0.58 -5.30 -4.32
N ALA A 40 0.73 -4.17 -5.03
CA ALA A 40 1.25 -2.94 -4.45
C ALA A 40 0.40 -2.45 -3.26
N VAL A 41 -0.94 -2.54 -3.36
CA VAL A 41 -1.85 -2.18 -2.27
C VAL A 41 -1.72 -3.16 -1.09
N ARG A 42 -1.64 -4.47 -1.34
CA ARG A 42 -1.45 -5.47 -0.28
C ARG A 42 -0.13 -5.26 0.47
N ASP A 43 0.95 -4.98 -0.24
CA ASP A 43 2.25 -4.67 0.36
C ASP A 43 2.18 -3.36 1.17
N GLY A 44 1.53 -2.34 0.63
CA GLY A 44 1.30 -1.08 1.34
C GLY A 44 0.51 -1.28 2.63
N ILE A 45 -0.57 -2.06 2.60
CA ILE A 45 -1.38 -2.38 3.80
C ILE A 45 -0.57 -3.18 4.81
N THR A 46 0.26 -4.13 4.37
CA THR A 46 1.10 -4.95 5.26
C THR A 46 2.13 -4.09 5.97
N ARG A 47 2.82 -3.20 5.24
CA ARG A 47 3.74 -2.21 5.81
C ARG A 47 3.03 -1.24 6.77
N LEU A 48 1.83 -0.79 6.41
CA LEU A 48 1.02 0.05 7.31
C LEU A 48 0.58 -0.69 8.57
N ARG A 49 0.25 -1.98 8.48
CA ARG A 49 -0.08 -2.81 9.65
C ARG A 49 1.12 -3.01 10.56
N GLN A 50 2.31 -3.24 10.00
CA GLN A 50 3.55 -3.31 10.77
C GLN A 50 3.83 -1.99 11.48
N LEU A 51 3.65 -0.85 10.79
CA LEU A 51 3.80 0.47 11.41
C LEU A 51 2.72 0.75 12.49
N HIS A 52 1.50 0.25 12.32
CA HIS A 52 0.42 0.40 13.30
C HIS A 52 0.57 -0.57 14.49
N GLN A 53 1.38 -1.62 14.38
CA GLN A 53 1.75 -2.47 15.51
C GLN A 53 2.80 -1.82 16.41
N VAL A 54 3.45 -0.74 15.97
CA VAL A 54 4.45 -0.05 16.78
C VAL A 54 3.76 0.64 17.97
N PRO A 55 4.06 0.24 19.23
CA PRO A 55 3.39 0.77 20.41
C PRO A 55 3.91 2.16 20.83
N CYS A 56 4.83 2.77 20.07
CA CYS A 56 5.47 4.05 20.42
C CYS A 56 4.48 5.20 20.70
N SER A 57 3.32 5.25 20.04
CA SER A 57 2.33 6.31 20.28
C SER A 57 1.70 6.26 21.69
N HIS A 58 1.83 5.12 22.39
CA HIS A 58 1.30 4.89 23.73
C HIS A 58 2.40 4.77 24.79
N CYS A 59 3.65 5.10 24.43
CA CYS A 59 4.80 5.02 25.32
C CYS A 59 5.01 6.33 26.11
N ALA A 60 5.39 6.20 27.38
CA ALA A 60 5.79 7.24 28.30
C ALA A 60 6.84 8.23 27.74
N PHE A 61 7.76 7.71 26.92
CA PHE A 61 8.93 8.43 26.41
C PHE A 61 8.71 9.07 25.02
N TYR A 62 7.47 9.03 24.51
CA TYR A 62 7.13 9.58 23.20
C TYR A 62 6.83 11.07 23.28
N THR A 63 7.67 11.89 22.64
CA THR A 63 7.51 13.36 22.64
C THR A 63 6.74 13.87 21.41
N GLY A 64 6.70 13.10 20.32
CA GLY A 64 6.01 13.50 19.08
C GLY A 64 6.74 14.56 18.24
N ASP A 65 7.93 15.00 18.65
CA ASP A 65 8.75 15.96 17.90
C ASP A 65 9.49 15.30 16.73
N TYR A 66 9.55 15.99 15.58
CA TYR A 66 10.24 15.47 14.38
C TYR A 66 11.72 15.15 14.63
N ARG A 67 12.38 15.97 15.46
CA ARG A 67 13.80 15.85 15.81
C ARG A 67 14.05 14.84 16.93
N LEU A 68 13.06 14.62 17.81
CA LEU A 68 13.19 13.75 18.98
C LEU A 68 11.90 12.94 19.16
N LYS A 69 11.78 11.86 18.40
CA LYS A 69 10.60 10.99 18.41
C LYS A 69 10.44 10.25 19.74
N CYS A 70 11.55 9.78 20.31
CA CYS A 70 11.65 9.12 21.62
C CYS A 70 12.89 9.63 22.34
N THR A 71 12.83 9.79 23.67
CA THR A 71 13.96 10.26 24.48
C THR A 71 15.03 9.20 24.72
N VAL A 72 14.67 7.91 24.72
CA VAL A 72 15.60 6.80 24.95
C VAL A 72 16.28 6.38 23.64
N HIS A 73 15.46 6.18 22.60
CA HIS A 73 15.91 5.65 21.31
C HIS A 73 15.39 6.50 20.14
N PRO A 74 15.92 7.71 19.90
CA PRO A 74 15.41 8.63 18.90
C PRO A 74 15.52 8.11 17.45
N CYS A 75 16.49 7.25 17.16
CA CYS A 75 16.69 6.68 15.83
C CYS A 75 15.79 5.46 15.54
N LYS A 76 15.32 4.75 16.58
CA LYS A 76 14.53 3.51 16.42
C LYS A 76 13.01 3.73 16.54
N ALA A 77 12.59 4.86 17.11
CA ALA A 77 11.18 5.15 17.33
C ALA A 77 10.36 5.25 16.04
N LEU A 78 9.13 4.72 16.06
CA LEU A 78 8.23 4.62 14.89
C LEU A 78 8.81 3.81 13.72
N SER A 79 9.70 2.87 14.01
CA SER A 79 10.22 1.87 13.06
C SER A 79 9.72 0.47 13.44
N GLU A 80 9.87 -0.48 12.51
CA GLU A 80 9.60 -1.91 12.75
C GLU A 80 10.43 -2.46 13.92
N GLU A 81 11.62 -1.91 14.16
CA GLU A 81 12.47 -2.26 15.32
C GLU A 81 11.86 -1.90 16.67
N ALA A 82 10.89 -0.98 16.71
CA ALA A 82 10.25 -0.56 17.95
C ALA A 82 8.99 -1.37 18.29
N ILE A 83 8.62 -2.36 17.47
CA ILE A 83 7.51 -3.29 17.75
C ILE A 83 7.77 -4.07 19.06
N ASP A 84 9.02 -4.48 19.29
CA ASP A 84 9.46 -5.22 20.50
C ASP A 84 10.44 -4.38 21.32
N CYS A 85 10.06 -3.12 21.59
CA CYS A 85 10.92 -2.21 22.35
C CYS A 85 10.99 -2.66 23.83
N LEU A 86 12.19 -3.02 24.30
CA LEU A 86 12.44 -3.46 25.68
C LEU A 86 12.19 -2.37 26.73
N ASP A 87 12.33 -1.10 26.36
CA ASP A 87 12.10 0.05 27.24
C ASP A 87 10.65 0.57 27.15
N TYR A 88 9.73 -0.21 26.57
CA TYR A 88 8.35 0.19 26.44
C TYR A 88 7.69 0.28 27.81
N GLU A 89 7.29 1.49 28.18
CA GLU A 89 6.49 1.74 29.37
C GLU A 89 5.20 2.47 28.97
N PRO A 90 4.02 1.94 29.32
CA PRO A 90 2.76 2.59 28.97
C PRO A 90 2.67 3.95 29.66
N VAL A 91 2.06 4.93 28.98
CA VAL A 91 1.79 6.25 29.59
C VAL A 91 0.96 6.06 30.86
N SER A 92 1.61 6.17 32.02
CA SER A 92 0.95 6.35 33.30
C SER A 92 0.39 7.78 33.34
N SER A 93 -0.74 7.96 34.02
CA SER A 93 -1.55 9.19 34.02
C SER A 93 -0.81 10.48 34.41
N GLU A 94 0.44 10.39 34.87
CA GLU A 94 1.28 11.50 35.32
C GLU A 94 2.02 12.25 34.18
N GLN A 95 2.14 11.68 32.98
CA GLN A 95 2.98 12.26 31.91
C GLN A 95 2.26 13.13 30.87
N GLN A 96 0.95 13.37 31.00
CA GLN A 96 0.21 14.23 30.07
C GLN A 96 0.47 15.75 30.25
N VAL A 97 1.44 16.15 31.09
CA VAL A 97 1.68 17.56 31.43
C VAL A 97 2.62 18.28 30.43
N ARG A 98 3.24 17.60 29.44
CA ARG A 98 4.28 18.22 28.58
C ARG A 98 4.15 18.19 27.06
N SER A 99 3.14 17.60 26.43
CA SER A 99 3.00 17.70 24.96
C SER A 99 1.62 18.20 24.51
N PRO A 100 1.55 19.29 23.71
CA PRO A 100 0.35 19.66 22.98
C PRO A 100 0.26 18.83 21.69
N ILE A 101 -0.96 18.50 21.29
CA ILE A 101 -1.38 17.85 20.02
C ILE A 101 -1.70 16.36 20.18
N LYS A 102 -2.94 16.12 20.62
CA LYS A 102 -3.62 14.81 20.55
C LYS A 102 -3.92 14.48 19.08
N ALA A 103 -3.39 13.37 18.58
CA ALA A 103 -3.70 12.84 17.26
C ALA A 103 -5.15 12.31 17.21
N ALA A 104 -5.89 12.72 16.18
CA ALA A 104 -7.26 12.32 15.92
C ALA A 104 -7.37 10.82 15.54
N PRO A 105 -8.50 10.15 15.87
CA PRO A 105 -8.69 8.73 15.57
C PRO A 105 -8.95 8.50 14.07
N LYS A 106 -8.07 7.76 13.39
CA LYS A 106 -8.23 7.35 11.99
C LYS A 106 -9.23 6.18 11.86
N LYS A 107 -10.51 6.45 12.15
CA LYS A 107 -11.63 5.57 11.78
C LYS A 107 -11.93 5.73 10.27
N ARG A 108 -11.14 5.12 9.39
CA ARG A 108 -11.56 4.91 7.99
C ARG A 108 -10.72 3.88 7.22
N LEU A 109 -10.60 2.67 7.75
CA LEU A 109 -9.97 1.55 7.03
C LEU A 109 -10.90 0.33 7.03
N THR A 110 -12.11 0.51 6.48
CA THR A 110 -13.11 -0.57 6.41
C THR A 110 -13.99 -0.51 5.17
N LEU A 111 -13.61 0.23 4.12
CA LEU A 111 -14.43 0.37 2.92
C LEU A 111 -13.85 -0.22 1.62
N ILE A 112 -12.64 -0.80 1.67
CA ILE A 112 -11.98 -1.39 0.49
C ILE A 112 -12.16 -2.93 0.46
N ARG A 113 -12.88 -3.51 1.44
CA ARG A 113 -13.11 -4.96 1.54
C ARG A 113 -14.35 -5.46 0.77
N GLU A 114 -15.04 -4.59 0.03
CA GLU A 114 -16.30 -4.93 -0.67
C GLU A 114 -16.18 -4.94 -2.20
N PHE A 115 -14.99 -4.71 -2.77
CA PHE A 115 -14.83 -4.61 -4.24
C PHE A 115 -14.12 -5.82 -4.89
N ILE A 116 -13.83 -6.87 -4.12
CA ILE A 116 -13.06 -8.05 -4.59
C ILE A 116 -13.87 -9.37 -4.46
N PHE A 117 -15.17 -9.32 -4.19
CA PHE A 117 -16.05 -10.49 -4.35
C PHE A 117 -17.32 -10.13 -5.10
#